data_AF-A0A2E7SWC3-F1
#
_entry.id   AF-A0A2E7SWC3-F1
#
_cell.length_a   1.000
_cell.length_b   1.000
_cell.length_c   1.000
_cell.angle_alpha   90.00
_cell.angle_beta   90.00
_cell.angle_gamma   90.00
#
_symmetry.space_group_name_H-M   'P 1'
#
loop_
_entity.id
_entity.type
_entity.pdbx_description
1 polymer ?
#
loop_
_entity_poly.entity_id
_entity_poly.type
_entity_poly.pdbx_seq_one_letter_code
_entity_poly.pdbx_strand_id
1 'polypeptide(L)'
;MGGMGEFTMDISVNGLEDPVWEDKVRQVTLLFLDQYKVKINTKRFSPVLQIRFDILDSRVNPVSAYNIEISVMDFYVPHNEYTENFQKKEMVKSFKSGKIYERQILGQVSSDMLREDMEKKLMLLLDGFVDQWFRDNPIRQF
;
A
#
# COMPACT_ATOMS: atom_id res chain seq x y z
N MET A 1 10.97 -16.32 -12.12
CA MET A 1 10.51 -15.46 -11.00
C MET A 1 9.03 -15.73 -10.83
N GLY A 2 8.61 -16.22 -9.67
CA GLY A 2 7.20 -16.51 -9.39
C GLY A 2 6.45 -15.20 -9.19
N GLY A 3 5.36 -15.01 -9.93
CA GLY A 3 4.50 -13.85 -9.78
C GLY A 3 3.99 -13.72 -8.35
N MET A 4 4.04 -12.51 -7.81
CA MET A 4 3.45 -12.22 -6.50
C MET A 4 1.95 -12.48 -6.59
N GLY A 5 1.40 -13.29 -5.68
CA GLY A 5 0.04 -13.81 -5.85
C GLY A 5 -1.02 -13.16 -4.97
N GLU A 6 -0.65 -12.74 -3.77
CA GLU A 6 -1.56 -12.21 -2.75
C GLU A 6 -0.79 -11.29 -1.83
N PHE A 7 -1.44 -10.22 -1.37
CA PHE A 7 -0.86 -9.24 -0.45
C PHE A 7 -1.64 -9.20 0.87
N THR A 8 -1.01 -8.73 1.93
CA THR A 8 -1.73 -8.12 3.04
C THR A 8 -1.87 -6.63 2.78
N MET A 9 -2.93 -5.99 3.27
CA MET A 9 -3.13 -4.56 3.08
C MET A 9 -3.09 -3.83 4.42
N ASP A 10 -2.32 -2.76 4.45
CA ASP A 10 -2.18 -1.83 5.57
C ASP A 10 -2.44 -0.41 5.08
N ILE A 11 -3.22 0.35 5.84
CA ILE A 11 -3.64 1.71 5.48
C ILE A 11 -3.43 2.59 6.69
N SER A 12 -2.78 3.73 6.47
CA SER A 12 -2.54 4.74 7.50
C SER A 12 -2.92 6.12 6.98
N VAL A 13 -3.71 6.83 7.78
CA VAL A 13 -4.10 8.21 7.50
C VAL A 13 -3.60 9.08 8.65
N ASN A 14 -2.61 9.92 8.36
CA ASN A 14 -2.04 10.87 9.30
C ASN A 14 -2.50 12.29 8.97
N GLY A 15 -2.81 13.08 10.00
CA GLY A 15 -3.14 14.50 9.83
C GLY A 15 -4.61 14.80 9.52
N LEU A 16 -5.48 13.78 9.58
CA LEU A 16 -6.94 13.94 9.52
C LEU A 16 -7.55 13.14 10.69
N GLU A 17 -8.08 13.83 11.69
CA GLU A 17 -8.70 13.22 12.88
C GLU A 17 -10.11 12.72 12.57
N ASP A 18 -10.25 11.86 11.56
CA ASP A 18 -11.54 11.28 11.17
C ASP A 18 -11.40 9.79 10.84
N PRO A 19 -11.74 8.88 11.78
CA PRO A 19 -11.62 7.45 11.56
C PRO A 19 -12.55 6.93 10.45
N VAL A 20 -13.64 7.65 10.12
CA VAL A 20 -14.54 7.27 9.02
C VAL A 20 -13.82 7.34 7.68
N TRP A 21 -12.83 8.22 7.56
CA TRP A 21 -12.06 8.37 6.34
C TRP A 21 -11.15 7.16 6.05
N GLU A 22 -10.46 6.63 7.07
CA GLU A 22 -9.62 5.45 6.90
C GLU A 22 -10.44 4.25 6.43
N ASP A 23 -11.61 4.03 7.04
CA ASP A 23 -12.54 2.97 6.64
C ASP A 23 -13.03 3.14 5.20
N LYS A 24 -13.35 4.38 4.80
CA LYS A 24 -13.74 4.68 3.42
C LYS A 24 -12.62 4.35 2.44
N VAL A 25 -11.40 4.83 2.69
CA VAL A 25 -10.23 4.56 1.84
C VAL A 25 -9.97 3.06 1.75
N ARG A 26 -10.11 2.33 2.86
CA ARG A 26 -9.99 0.87 2.91
C ARG A 26 -11.01 0.19 2.02
N GLN A 27 -12.28 0.56 2.13
CA GLN A 27 -13.35 -0.02 1.31
C GLN A 27 -13.16 0.28 -0.17
N VAL A 28 -12.86 1.53 -0.54
CA VAL A 28 -12.61 1.93 -1.93
C VAL A 28 -11.44 1.14 -2.51
N THR A 29 -10.35 1.01 -1.76
CA THR A 29 -9.17 0.25 -2.20
C THR A 29 -9.51 -1.23 -2.40
N LEU A 30 -10.21 -1.86 -1.44
CA LEU A 30 -10.59 -3.28 -1.53
C LEU A 30 -11.49 -3.54 -2.74
N LEU A 31 -12.51 -2.69 -2.94
CA LEU A 31 -13.42 -2.80 -4.07
C LEU A 31 -12.67 -2.63 -5.40
N PHE A 32 -11.77 -1.66 -5.49
CA PHE A 32 -10.96 -1.45 -6.68
C PHE A 32 -10.09 -2.67 -6.99
N LEU A 33 -9.35 -3.19 -6.01
CA LEU A 33 -8.47 -4.35 -6.20
C LEU A 33 -9.25 -5.62 -6.57
N ASP A 34 -10.45 -5.80 -5.99
CA ASP A 34 -11.33 -6.94 -6.30
C ASP A 34 -11.81 -6.91 -7.76
N GLN A 35 -12.13 -5.73 -8.31
CA GLN A 35 -12.48 -5.57 -9.74
C GLN A 35 -11.40 -6.10 -10.67
N TYR A 36 -10.13 -5.95 -10.28
CA TYR A 36 -8.97 -6.46 -11.02
C TYR A 36 -8.47 -7.82 -10.53
N LYS A 37 -9.25 -8.50 -9.68
CA LYS A 37 -8.95 -9.83 -9.11
C LYS A 37 -7.59 -9.87 -8.37
N VAL A 38 -7.15 -8.74 -7.84
CA VAL A 38 -5.95 -8.64 -6.98
C VAL A 38 -6.35 -9.06 -5.57
N LYS A 39 -5.86 -10.22 -5.12
CA LYS A 39 -6.28 -10.82 -3.85
C LYS A 39 -5.55 -10.20 -2.65
N ILE A 40 -6.33 -9.76 -1.66
CA ILE A 40 -5.85 -9.40 -0.33
C ILE A 40 -6.11 -10.56 0.65
N ASN A 41 -5.06 -11.00 1.34
CA ASN A 41 -5.09 -12.06 2.34
C ASN A 41 -4.54 -11.54 3.67
N THR A 42 -5.42 -11.17 4.59
CA THR A 42 -5.06 -10.58 5.89
C THR A 42 -4.27 -11.50 6.82
N LYS A 43 -4.19 -12.80 6.52
CA LYS A 43 -3.40 -13.77 7.30
C LYS A 43 -1.96 -13.89 6.80
N ARG A 44 -1.63 -13.29 5.66
CA ARG A 44 -0.28 -13.35 5.09
C ARG A 44 0.61 -12.33 5.81
N PHE A 45 1.87 -12.67 6.02
CA PHE A 45 2.83 -11.75 6.64
C PHE A 45 3.51 -10.83 5.62
N SER A 46 3.78 -11.35 4.41
CA SER A 46 4.48 -10.63 3.33
C SER A 46 4.07 -11.16 1.95
N PRO A 47 3.98 -10.33 0.90
CA PRO A 47 4.18 -8.88 0.86
C PRO A 47 2.99 -8.06 1.43
N VAL A 48 3.28 -6.85 1.91
CA VAL A 48 2.29 -5.90 2.46
C VAL A 48 2.14 -4.70 1.54
N LEU A 49 0.95 -4.50 0.97
CA LEU A 49 0.53 -3.28 0.31
C LEU A 49 0.23 -2.22 1.37
N GLN A 50 1.00 -1.14 1.39
CA GLN A 50 0.84 -0.01 2.27
C GLN A 50 0.28 1.19 1.50
N ILE A 51 -0.75 1.82 2.06
CA ILE A 51 -1.27 3.10 1.57
C ILE A 51 -1.16 4.11 2.71
N ARG A 52 -0.36 5.16 2.50
CA ARG A 52 -0.14 6.22 3.49
C ARG A 52 -0.65 7.55 2.98
N PHE A 53 -1.44 8.22 3.80
CA PHE A 53 -1.84 9.61 3.61
C PHE A 53 -1.18 10.45 4.69
N ASP A 54 -0.42 11.47 4.30
CA ASP A 54 0.13 12.47 5.22
C ASP A 54 -0.50 13.82 4.85
N ILE A 55 -1.37 14.34 5.73
CA ILE A 55 -2.24 15.47 5.43
C ILE A 55 -1.90 16.66 6.32
N LEU A 56 -1.78 17.83 5.70
CA LEU A 56 -1.66 19.11 6.36
C LEU A 56 -2.96 19.89 6.10
N ASP A 57 -4.00 19.53 6.87
CA ASP A 57 -5.29 20.22 6.84
C ASP A 57 -5.22 21.47 7.73
N SER A 58 -5.17 22.63 7.07
CA SER A 58 -5.26 23.87 7.80
C SER A 58 -6.72 24.21 8.04
N ARG A 59 -7.23 23.92 9.24
CA ARG A 59 -8.56 24.40 9.70
C ARG A 59 -8.69 25.94 9.75
N VAL A 60 -7.63 26.68 9.41
CA VAL A 60 -7.52 28.14 9.44
C VAL A 60 -7.18 28.72 8.06
N ASN A 61 -6.39 28.03 7.23
CA ASN A 61 -6.07 28.47 5.88
C ASN A 61 -7.04 27.85 4.86
N PRO A 62 -7.39 28.58 3.78
CA PRO A 62 -8.28 28.06 2.74
C PRO A 62 -7.66 26.93 1.91
N VAL A 63 -6.38 26.62 2.12
CA VAL A 63 -5.60 25.67 1.33
C VAL A 63 -4.99 24.63 2.26
N SER A 64 -5.13 23.38 1.85
CA SER A 64 -4.56 22.19 2.48
C SER A 64 -3.55 21.53 1.55
N ALA A 65 -2.62 20.77 2.11
CA ALA A 65 -1.63 20.00 1.37
C ALA A 65 -1.65 18.54 1.82
N TYR A 66 -1.25 17.63 0.94
CA TYR A 66 -1.20 16.22 1.26
C TYR A 66 -0.12 15.47 0.47
N ASN A 67 0.26 14.32 0.99
CA ASN A 67 1.04 13.29 0.33
C ASN A 67 0.28 11.96 0.38
N ILE A 68 0.17 11.28 -0.75
CA ILE A 68 -0.38 9.92 -0.83
C ILE A 68 0.70 9.02 -1.39
N GLU A 69 1.09 7.99 -0.64
CA GLU A 69 2.02 6.96 -1.07
C GLU A 69 1.29 5.62 -1.15
N ILE A 70 1.49 4.88 -2.25
CA ILE A 70 1.24 3.43 -2.32
C ILE A 70 2.59 2.74 -2.44
N SER A 71 2.88 1.81 -1.54
CA SER A 71 4.09 0.99 -1.60
C SER A 71 3.79 -0.47 -1.29
N VAL A 72 4.66 -1.37 -1.76
CA VAL A 72 4.64 -2.79 -1.38
C VAL A 72 5.93 -3.10 -0.64
N MET A 73 5.78 -3.51 0.61
CA MET A 73 6.88 -3.96 1.46
C MET A 73 6.98 -5.48 1.40
N ASP A 74 8.16 -6.01 1.06
CA ASP A 74 8.46 -7.43 1.17
C ASP A 74 9.41 -7.69 2.34
N PHE A 75 8.99 -8.58 3.23
CA PHE A 75 9.77 -9.11 4.33
C PHE A 75 10.35 -10.47 3.96
N TYR A 76 11.67 -10.56 3.93
CA TYR A 76 12.38 -11.77 3.50
C TYR A 76 13.54 -12.11 4.45
N VAL A 77 13.92 -13.38 4.43
CA VAL A 77 15.11 -13.89 5.11
C VAL A 77 16.17 -14.20 4.05
N PRO A 78 17.37 -13.60 4.12
CA PRO A 78 18.47 -13.94 3.23
C PRO A 78 18.81 -15.44 3.29
N HIS A 79 19.22 -16.01 2.15
CA HIS A 79 19.45 -17.44 2.04
C HIS A 79 20.47 -17.98 3.06
N ASN A 80 21.60 -17.27 3.22
CA ASN A 80 22.62 -17.64 4.20
C ASN A 80 22.07 -17.67 5.64
N GLU A 81 21.35 -16.63 6.04
CA GLU A 81 20.73 -16.53 7.37
C GLU A 81 19.68 -17.64 7.58
N TYR A 82 18.90 -17.99 6.56
CA TYR A 82 17.98 -19.12 6.63
C TYR A 82 18.73 -20.45 6.81
N THR A 83 19.76 -20.71 6.00
CA THR A 83 20.50 -21.98 6.03
C THR A 83 21.23 -22.19 7.36
N GLU A 84 21.85 -21.15 7.91
CA GLU A 84 22.57 -21.23 9.18
C GLU A 84 21.64 -21.47 10.37
N ASN A 85 20.50 -20.74 10.43
CA ASN A 85 19.52 -20.91 11.50
C ASN A 85 18.79 -22.27 11.41
N PHE A 86 18.48 -22.74 10.19
CA PHE A 86 17.84 -24.03 9.98
C PHE A 86 18.72 -25.19 10.46
N GLN A 87 20.02 -25.16 10.16
CA GLN A 87 20.97 -26.19 10.64
C GLN A 87 21.07 -26.19 12.17
N LYS A 88 20.96 -25.03 12.81
CA LYS A 88 21.04 -24.89 14.27
C LYS A 88 19.70 -25.11 15.00
N LYS A 89 18.59 -25.34 14.27
CA LYS A 89 17.21 -25.33 14.80
C LYS A 89 16.89 -24.07 15.61
N GLU A 90 17.55 -22.95 15.28
CA GLU A 90 17.30 -21.66 15.92
C GLU A 90 16.17 -20.93 15.19
N MET A 91 15.32 -20.23 15.94
CA MET A 91 14.30 -19.35 15.36
C MET A 91 14.99 -18.18 14.65
N VAL A 92 14.60 -17.88 13.41
CA VAL A 92 15.07 -16.68 12.70
C VAL A 92 14.65 -15.45 13.50
N LYS A 93 15.63 -14.69 14.00
CA LYS A 93 15.40 -13.56 14.93
C LYS A 93 15.11 -12.24 14.22
N SER A 94 15.45 -12.11 12.93
CA SER A 94 15.29 -10.86 12.18
C SER A 94 14.90 -11.13 10.74
N PHE A 95 13.86 -10.43 10.26
CA PHE A 95 13.52 -10.33 8.85
C PHE A 95 14.15 -9.06 8.28
N LYS A 96 14.61 -9.11 7.04
CA LYS A 96 14.92 -7.89 6.27
C LYS A 96 13.65 -7.44 5.57
N SER A 97 13.52 -6.14 5.35
CA SER A 97 12.42 -5.56 4.60
C SER A 97 12.95 -4.70 3.45
N GLY A 98 12.18 -4.62 2.36
CA GLY A 98 12.45 -3.74 1.24
C GLY A 98 11.17 -3.34 0.52
N LYS A 99 11.11 -2.09 0.05
CA LYS A 99 10.05 -1.64 -0.86
C LYS A 99 10.33 -2.20 -2.25
N ILE A 100 9.44 -3.04 -2.76
CA ILE A 100 9.51 -3.63 -4.10
C ILE A 100 8.61 -2.92 -5.11
N TYR A 101 7.74 -2.03 -4.62
CA TYR A 101 6.95 -1.09 -5.40
C TYR A 101 6.75 0.18 -4.58
N GLU A 102 6.80 1.34 -5.22
CA GLU A 102 6.50 2.62 -4.60
C GLU A 102 6.03 3.63 -5.67
N ARG A 103 4.94 4.33 -5.38
CA ARG A 103 4.55 5.55 -6.07
C ARG A 103 3.96 6.54 -5.06
N GLN A 104 4.18 7.82 -5.32
CA GLN A 104 3.64 8.89 -4.50
C GLN A 104 3.10 10.04 -5.33
N ILE A 105 2.10 10.72 -4.80
CA ILE A 105 1.58 11.98 -5.32
C ILE A 105 1.53 13.00 -4.18
N LEU A 106 2.17 14.15 -4.43
CA LEU A 106 2.02 15.34 -3.61
C LEU A 106 0.94 16.23 -4.22
N GLY A 107 0.09 16.80 -3.37
CA GLY A 107 -1.00 17.67 -3.80
C GLY A 107 -1.23 18.85 -2.87
N GLN A 108 -1.84 19.89 -3.44
CA GLN A 108 -2.30 21.07 -2.73
C GLN A 108 -3.63 21.50 -3.33
N VAL A 109 -4.62 21.76 -2.48
CA VAL A 109 -6.00 22.00 -2.91
C VAL A 109 -6.73 22.83 -1.84
N SER A 110 -7.85 23.46 -2.19
CA SER A 110 -8.69 24.10 -1.18
C SER A 110 -9.17 23.08 -0.15
N SER A 111 -9.25 23.49 1.12
CA SER A 111 -9.60 22.58 2.23
C SER A 111 -10.96 21.90 2.02
N ASP A 112 -11.93 22.59 1.42
CA ASP A 112 -13.27 22.04 1.10
C ASP A 112 -13.24 20.93 0.04
N MET A 113 -12.23 20.91 -0.83
CA MET A 113 -12.07 19.94 -1.91
C MET A 113 -11.04 18.85 -1.58
N LEU A 114 -10.43 18.90 -0.40
CA LEU A 114 -9.32 18.04 0.02
C LEU A 114 -9.64 16.55 -0.13
N ARG A 115 -10.79 16.12 0.38
CA ARG A 115 -11.21 14.71 0.35
C ARG A 115 -11.45 14.22 -1.08
N GLU A 116 -12.16 15.01 -1.88
CA GLU A 116 -12.47 14.65 -3.27
C GLU A 116 -11.19 14.55 -4.12
N ASP A 117 -10.26 15.49 -3.95
CA ASP A 117 -9.00 15.47 -4.69
C ASP A 117 -8.12 14.29 -4.26
N MET A 118 -8.02 14.00 -2.96
CA MET A 118 -7.29 12.82 -2.46
C MET A 118 -7.89 11.50 -2.97
N GLU A 119 -9.22 11.36 -3.01
CA GLU A 119 -9.89 10.19 -3.62
C GLU A 119 -9.49 10.01 -5.08
N LYS A 120 -9.51 11.09 -5.87
CA LYS A 120 -9.09 11.04 -7.28
C LYS A 120 -7.63 10.63 -7.43
N LYS A 121 -6.73 11.16 -6.58
CA LYS A 121 -5.31 10.80 -6.62
C LYS A 121 -5.05 9.37 -6.17
N LEU A 122 -5.79 8.87 -5.17
CA LEU A 122 -5.73 7.47 -4.76
C LEU A 122 -6.08 6.55 -5.94
N MET A 123 -7.16 6.84 -6.67
CA MET A 123 -7.55 6.04 -7.83
C MET A 123 -6.45 5.99 -8.90
N LEU A 124 -5.80 7.13 -9.19
CA LEU A 124 -4.67 7.18 -10.13
C LEU A 124 -3.47 6.34 -9.66
N LEU A 125 -3.18 6.34 -8.36
CA LEU A 125 -2.11 5.51 -7.80
C LEU A 125 -2.46 4.02 -7.85
N LEU A 126 -3.72 3.66 -7.60
CA LEU A 126 -4.22 2.29 -7.67
C LEU A 126 -4.22 1.75 -9.10
N ASP A 127 -4.64 2.55 -10.08
CA ASP A 127 -4.52 2.22 -11.52
C ASP A 127 -3.06 1.90 -11.87
N GLY A 128 -2.14 2.79 -11.48
CA GLY A 128 -0.71 2.60 -11.71
C GLY A 128 -0.13 1.36 -11.03
N PHE A 129 -0.65 1.00 -9.86
CA PHE A 129 -0.28 -0.21 -9.14
C PHE A 129 -0.78 -1.48 -9.84
N VAL A 130 -2.04 -1.52 -10.24
CA VAL A 130 -2.64 -2.66 -10.94
C VAL A 130 -1.95 -2.89 -12.30
N ASP A 131 -1.64 -1.82 -13.03
CA ASP A 131 -0.86 -1.90 -14.25
C ASP A 131 0.50 -2.59 -14.03
N GLN A 132 1.20 -2.22 -12.95
CA GLN A 132 2.46 -2.86 -12.59
C GLN A 132 2.25 -4.31 -12.17
N TRP A 133 1.23 -4.58 -11.37
CA TRP A 133 0.87 -5.92 -10.93
C TRP A 133 0.64 -6.88 -12.10
N PHE A 134 -0.09 -6.45 -13.14
CA PHE A 134 -0.33 -7.27 -14.32
C PHE A 134 0.92 -7.47 -15.17
N ARG A 135 1.84 -6.49 -15.23
CA ARG A 135 3.15 -6.67 -15.88
C ARG A 135 3.99 -7.72 -15.15
N ASP A 136 3.94 -7.74 -13.82
CA ASP A 136 4.68 -8.69 -13.00
C ASP A 136 4.00 -10.06 -12.91
N ASN A 137 2.71 -10.14 -13.27
CA ASN A 137 1.88 -11.35 -13.24
C ASN A 137 1.15 -11.60 -14.58
N PRO A 138 1.86 -11.81 -15.70
CA PRO A 138 1.25 -11.86 -17.03
C PRO A 138 0.21 -12.98 -17.22
N ILE A 139 0.33 -14.09 -16.48
CA ILE A 139 -0.63 -15.21 -16.55
C ILE A 139 -2.00 -14.84 -15.94
N ARG A 140 -2.06 -13.82 -15.06
CA ARG A 140 -3.29 -13.39 -14.38
C ARG A 140 -4.11 -12.38 -15.18
N GLN A 141 -3.69 -12.03 -16.39
CA GLN A 141 -4.42 -11.15 -17.30
C GLN A 141 -5.61 -11.84 -18.00
N PHE A 142 -5.70 -13.19 -17.90
CA PHE A 142 -6.68 -14.01 -18.60
C PHE A 142 -7.64 -14.73 -17.64
#